data_AF-A0A1F5EHA3-F1
#
_entry.id   AF-A0A1F5EHA3-F1
#
_cell.length_a   1.000
_cell.length_b   1.000
_cell.length_c   1.000
_cell.angle_alpha   90.00
_cell.angle_beta   90.00
_cell.angle_gamma   90.00
#
_symmetry.space_group_name_H-M   'P 1'
#
loop_
_entity.id
_entity.type
_entity.pdbx_description
1 polymer ?
#
loop_
_entity_poly.entity_id
_entity_poly.type
_entity_poly.pdbx_seq_one_letter_code
_entity_poly.pdbx_strand_id
1 'polypeptide(L)'
;MQENIIELDLKKYLLQFSDSKVDFYRFPGNYGDSLIYHGTKTLLDELNIGIDLVEIDSDVINDILFIDGGGNFVDEYDDVYNFLVKKHRMYKKIVLLPHTIRGEKEARLIQSLDSNATIFCREKITYEFVKKNAKKAEYYLWSDCAFYNDLINYLEVGEGILNSFRVDVESSKKELPADNEDISYDGWCMKPLKDFLGKIQKYEEIRTDRLHVAIASAMLGKRVLFYSNSYYKNKAVYEYSLKKYPQVIFVYENDYNLISYNQIRSVFLEHLNSETVKTKDNVLDLFSELISINHKLWHFEDLARNLESTDKLVREIKKNIDKSNQSRNDLIRKIDFNLIDLLNNKESKDIEKFISESPAVFIDRLSIMFIRKFEIERLVFCINDNQNLNDIYIQKLDVINSQINFNGKFLESLFNKIRLGTIFFKIFNPVKIYNDHRIQKYIAKT
;
A
#
# COMPACT_ATOMS: atom_id res chain seq x y z
N MET A 1 15.31 22.14 10.48
CA MET A 1 14.77 23.12 9.52
C MET A 1 14.29 22.33 8.31
N GLN A 2 13.00 22.39 7.96
CA GLN A 2 12.57 21.92 6.63
C GLN A 2 13.12 22.94 5.64
N GLU A 3 14.19 22.59 4.93
CA GLU A 3 14.65 23.39 3.80
C GLU A 3 13.56 23.37 2.71
N ASN A 4 13.25 24.53 2.16
CA ASN A 4 12.22 24.67 1.14
C ASN A 4 12.62 23.88 -0.11
N ILE A 5 11.76 22.95 -0.54
CA ILE A 5 11.88 22.28 -1.84
C ILE A 5 11.73 23.35 -2.93
N ILE A 6 12.63 23.32 -3.92
CA ILE A 6 12.59 24.22 -5.07
C ILE A 6 11.79 23.56 -6.18
N GLU A 7 10.53 23.99 -6.33
CA GLU A 7 9.68 23.62 -7.46
C GLU A 7 9.82 24.66 -8.58
N LEU A 8 9.93 24.20 -9.82
CA LEU A 8 9.94 25.05 -11.01
C LEU A 8 9.08 24.44 -12.09
N ASP A 9 8.12 25.21 -12.58
CA ASP A 9 7.26 24.79 -13.68
C ASP A 9 8.10 24.52 -14.93
N LEU A 10 8.10 23.26 -15.38
CA LEU A 10 8.89 22.83 -16.53
C LEU A 10 8.53 23.62 -17.80
N LYS A 11 7.25 23.88 -18.04
CA LYS A 11 6.82 24.65 -19.23
C LYS A 11 7.36 26.07 -19.15
N LYS A 12 7.32 26.70 -17.97
CA LYS A 12 7.89 28.04 -17.78
C LYS A 12 9.40 28.05 -17.95
N TYR A 13 10.10 27.03 -17.47
CA TYR A 13 11.54 26.91 -17.66
C TYR A 13 11.90 26.74 -19.14
N LEU A 14 11.16 25.90 -19.87
CA LEU A 14 11.46 25.59 -21.26
C LEU A 14 11.16 26.74 -22.23
N LEU A 15 10.38 27.76 -21.85
CA LEU A 15 10.15 28.97 -22.66
C LEU A 15 11.45 29.66 -23.12
N GLN A 16 12.54 29.53 -22.37
CA GLN A 16 13.83 30.09 -22.76
C GLN A 16 14.43 29.45 -24.03
N PHE A 17 13.90 28.28 -24.44
CA PHE A 17 14.30 27.54 -25.62
C PHE A 17 13.26 27.63 -26.75
N SER A 18 12.22 28.46 -26.61
CA SER A 18 11.21 28.62 -27.66
C SER A 18 11.82 29.03 -29.00
N ASP A 19 11.22 28.54 -30.08
CA ASP A 19 11.66 28.76 -31.46
C ASP A 19 13.09 28.25 -31.76
N SER A 20 13.58 27.29 -30.97
CA SER A 20 14.90 26.66 -31.15
C SER A 20 14.80 25.21 -31.60
N LYS A 21 15.95 24.59 -31.88
CA LYS A 21 16.07 23.16 -32.18
C LYS A 21 17.08 22.52 -31.22
N VAL A 22 16.75 21.33 -30.72
CA VAL A 22 17.57 20.62 -29.72
C VAL A 22 17.85 19.20 -30.17
N ASP A 23 18.99 18.66 -29.74
CA ASP A 23 19.22 17.23 -29.75
C ASP A 23 18.33 16.60 -28.69
N PHE A 24 17.64 15.53 -29.04
CA PHE A 24 16.69 14.86 -28.17
C PHE A 24 17.04 13.38 -28.05
N TYR A 25 17.47 12.97 -26.86
CA TYR A 25 17.78 11.58 -26.58
C TYR A 25 16.57 10.86 -26.00
N ARG A 26 16.12 9.82 -26.70
CA ARG A 26 15.06 8.92 -26.27
C ARG A 26 15.58 7.49 -26.21
N PHE A 27 15.44 6.87 -25.05
CA PHE A 27 15.87 5.50 -24.78
C PHE A 27 14.74 4.48 -24.99
N PRO A 28 15.07 3.18 -25.13
CA PRO A 28 14.08 2.10 -25.17
C PRO A 28 13.21 2.07 -23.90
N GLY A 29 11.98 1.58 -24.06
CA GLY A 29 11.00 1.52 -22.97
C GLY A 29 9.73 0.81 -23.41
N ASN A 30 8.78 0.68 -22.49
CA ASN A 30 7.51 0.00 -22.69
C ASN A 30 6.42 0.97 -23.17
N TYR A 31 5.18 0.50 -23.29
CA TYR A 31 4.08 1.33 -23.78
C TYR A 31 3.76 2.49 -22.83
N GLY A 32 3.92 2.31 -21.52
CA GLY A 32 3.77 3.37 -20.54
C GLY A 32 4.75 4.54 -20.78
N ASP A 33 5.96 4.25 -21.24
CA ASP A 33 6.93 5.30 -21.60
C ASP A 33 6.45 6.11 -22.81
N SER A 34 5.63 5.55 -23.71
CA SER A 34 5.02 6.34 -24.79
C SER A 34 4.17 7.49 -24.26
N LEU A 35 3.49 7.32 -23.12
CA LEU A 35 2.71 8.40 -22.52
C LEU A 35 3.60 9.59 -22.15
N ILE A 36 4.82 9.33 -21.67
CA ILE A 36 5.83 10.37 -21.44
C ILE A 36 6.22 11.03 -22.75
N TYR A 37 6.62 10.24 -23.75
CA TYR A 37 7.10 10.76 -25.04
C TYR A 37 6.07 11.67 -25.71
N HIS A 38 4.81 11.24 -25.79
CA HIS A 38 3.74 12.04 -26.40
C HIS A 38 3.45 13.30 -25.58
N GLY A 39 3.48 13.22 -24.24
CA GLY A 39 3.33 14.40 -23.37
C GLY A 39 4.48 15.39 -23.54
N THR A 40 5.73 14.90 -23.59
CA THR A 40 6.91 15.71 -23.90
C THR A 40 6.77 16.37 -25.27
N LYS A 41 6.35 15.61 -26.30
CA LYS A 41 6.12 16.15 -27.65
C LYS A 41 5.09 17.25 -27.66
N THR A 42 3.92 17.05 -27.04
CA THR A 42 2.89 18.10 -26.91
C THR A 42 3.46 19.35 -26.26
N LEU A 43 4.21 19.22 -25.16
CA LEU A 43 4.84 20.36 -24.49
C LEU A 43 5.84 21.10 -25.40
N LEU A 44 6.71 20.37 -26.11
CA LEU A 44 7.72 20.97 -26.98
C LEU A 44 7.07 21.65 -28.21
N ASP A 45 6.06 21.01 -28.81
CA ASP A 45 5.32 21.56 -29.94
C ASP A 45 4.58 22.85 -29.54
N GLU A 46 3.96 22.89 -28.35
CA GLU A 46 3.34 24.11 -27.80
C GLU A 46 4.31 25.27 -27.62
N LEU A 47 5.59 24.97 -27.38
CA LEU A 47 6.67 25.95 -27.20
C LEU A 47 7.45 26.22 -28.49
N ASN A 48 7.05 25.61 -29.60
CA ASN A 48 7.73 25.63 -30.90
C ASN A 48 9.22 25.21 -30.80
N ILE A 49 9.51 24.17 -30.03
CA ILE A 49 10.86 23.60 -29.87
C ILE A 49 10.98 22.38 -30.79
N GLY A 50 11.78 22.52 -31.85
CA GLY A 50 12.09 21.41 -32.75
C GLY A 50 13.04 20.39 -32.10
N ILE A 51 12.92 19.12 -32.46
CA ILE A 51 13.83 18.07 -31.98
C ILE A 51 14.55 17.37 -33.13
N ASP A 52 15.81 17.03 -32.90
CA ASP A 52 16.57 16.05 -33.69
C ASP A 52 16.87 14.83 -32.81
N LEU A 53 16.37 13.66 -33.19
CA LEU A 53 16.63 12.43 -32.44
C LEU A 53 18.12 12.06 -32.57
N VAL A 54 18.76 11.84 -31.42
CA VAL A 54 20.17 11.43 -31.33
C VAL A 54 20.30 10.09 -30.65
N GLU A 55 21.36 9.36 -31.01
CA GLU A 55 21.73 8.07 -30.44
C GLU A 55 23.11 8.18 -29.76
N ILE A 56 23.51 7.18 -28.98
CA ILE A 56 24.82 7.21 -28.30
C ILE A 56 26.01 7.35 -29.26
N ASP A 57 25.87 6.84 -30.48
CA ASP A 57 26.91 6.88 -31.53
C ASP A 57 26.66 7.94 -32.61
N SER A 58 25.57 8.69 -32.55
CA SER A 58 25.32 9.77 -33.52
C SER A 58 26.23 10.97 -33.28
N ASP A 59 26.43 11.79 -34.30
CA ASP A 59 27.03 13.11 -34.13
C ASP A 59 26.12 14.04 -33.31
N VAL A 60 26.72 15.09 -32.74
CA VAL A 60 26.00 16.19 -32.10
C VAL A 60 25.53 17.15 -33.19
N ILE A 61 24.23 17.41 -33.25
CA ILE A 61 23.64 18.26 -34.29
C ILE A 61 23.41 19.68 -33.74
N ASN A 62 22.91 19.77 -32.50
CA ASN A 62 22.60 21.02 -31.83
C ASN A 62 23.40 21.18 -30.53
N ASP A 63 23.65 22.43 -30.12
CA ASP A 63 24.38 22.75 -28.88
C ASP A 63 23.63 22.39 -27.58
N ILE A 64 22.31 22.17 -27.68
CA ILE A 64 21.41 21.93 -26.56
C ILE A 64 20.90 20.49 -26.64
N LEU A 65 21.03 19.76 -25.54
CA LEU A 65 20.52 18.39 -25.39
C LEU A 65 19.36 18.36 -24.41
N PHE A 66 18.23 17.80 -24.84
CA PHE A 66 17.17 17.34 -23.97
C PHE A 66 17.22 15.81 -23.88
N ILE A 67 17.13 15.28 -22.66
CA ILE A 67 16.96 13.84 -22.42
C ILE A 67 15.52 13.63 -21.94
N ASP A 68 14.76 12.80 -22.66
CA ASP A 68 13.34 12.58 -22.39
C ASP A 68 13.09 11.99 -21.02
N GLY A 69 11.98 12.37 -20.37
CA GLY A 69 11.63 11.92 -19.01
C GLY A 69 11.48 10.41 -18.88
N GLY A 70 11.69 9.88 -17.67
CA GLY A 70 11.58 8.45 -17.44
C GLY A 70 12.02 7.95 -16.08
N GLY A 71 12.04 6.62 -15.94
CA GLY A 71 12.45 5.92 -14.72
C GLY A 71 13.64 4.98 -14.90
N ASN A 72 14.48 5.23 -15.91
CA ASN A 72 15.59 4.37 -16.31
C ASN A 72 16.97 4.96 -16.00
N PHE A 73 17.06 6.07 -15.27
CA PHE A 73 18.34 6.57 -14.76
C PHE A 73 18.57 6.03 -13.34
N VAL A 74 18.70 4.71 -13.25
CA VAL A 74 18.73 3.93 -12.01
C VAL A 74 19.66 2.72 -12.17
N ASP A 75 20.09 2.09 -11.08
CA ASP A 75 21.04 0.96 -11.10
C ASP A 75 20.67 -0.16 -12.10
N GLU A 76 19.38 -0.44 -12.29
CA GLU A 76 18.87 -1.51 -13.17
C GLU A 76 19.05 -1.27 -14.68
N TYR A 77 19.28 -0.02 -15.10
CA TYR A 77 19.36 0.35 -16.51
C TYR A 77 20.62 1.18 -16.76
N ASP A 78 21.14 1.14 -17.98
CA ASP A 78 22.38 1.80 -18.34
C ASP A 78 22.22 2.84 -19.45
N ASP A 79 21.04 2.99 -20.06
CA ASP A 79 20.86 3.81 -21.28
C ASP A 79 21.23 5.28 -21.07
N VAL A 80 20.56 5.95 -20.13
CA VAL A 80 20.82 7.37 -19.80
C VAL A 80 22.22 7.55 -19.22
N TYR A 81 22.67 6.60 -18.39
CA TYR A 81 24.01 6.63 -17.80
C TYR A 81 25.09 6.60 -18.88
N ASN A 82 25.05 5.61 -19.77
CA ASN A 82 26.03 5.43 -20.85
C ASN A 82 26.01 6.61 -21.82
N PHE A 83 24.83 7.11 -22.18
CA PHE A 83 24.70 8.27 -23.05
C PHE A 83 25.36 9.50 -22.43
N LEU A 84 25.03 9.81 -21.18
CA LEU A 84 25.61 10.96 -20.48
C LEU A 84 27.11 10.79 -20.29
N VAL A 85 27.61 9.63 -19.84
CA VAL A 85 29.06 9.37 -19.69
C VAL A 85 29.82 9.73 -20.97
N LYS A 86 29.28 9.34 -22.13
CA LYS A 86 29.91 9.58 -23.43
C LYS A 86 29.77 11.03 -23.90
N LYS A 87 28.59 11.65 -23.72
CA LYS A 87 28.21 12.87 -24.45
C LYS A 87 28.03 14.14 -23.61
N HIS A 88 27.92 14.07 -22.29
CA HIS A 88 27.57 15.25 -21.47
C HIS A 88 28.54 16.45 -21.61
N ARG A 89 29.78 16.22 -22.05
CA ARG A 89 30.78 17.28 -22.26
C ARG A 89 30.72 17.94 -23.64
N MET A 90 29.93 17.37 -24.56
CA MET A 90 29.83 17.85 -25.95
C MET A 90 28.76 18.93 -26.12
N TYR A 91 27.88 19.10 -25.13
CA TYR A 91 26.73 20.03 -25.20
C TYR A 91 26.96 21.29 -24.36
N LYS A 92 26.54 22.44 -24.90
CA LYS A 92 26.58 23.73 -24.18
C LYS A 92 25.50 23.85 -23.12
N LYS A 93 24.38 23.15 -23.29
CA LYS A 93 23.29 23.06 -22.31
C LYS A 93 22.70 21.65 -22.32
N ILE A 94 22.43 21.11 -21.13
CA ILE A 94 21.74 19.82 -20.96
C ILE A 94 20.51 20.05 -20.09
N VAL A 95 19.38 19.53 -20.52
CA VAL A 95 18.16 19.47 -19.71
C VAL A 95 17.72 18.02 -19.61
N LEU A 96 17.82 17.47 -18.40
CA LEU A 96 17.22 16.18 -18.09
C LEU A 96 15.77 16.46 -17.66
N LEU A 97 14.81 16.07 -18.50
CA LEU A 97 13.37 16.23 -18.22
C LEU A 97 12.96 15.41 -16.98
N PRO A 98 11.74 15.56 -16.41
CA PRO A 98 11.34 14.90 -15.17
C PRO A 98 11.68 13.40 -15.11
N HIS A 99 12.61 13.03 -14.22
CA HIS A 99 13.10 11.66 -14.05
C HIS A 99 12.96 11.14 -12.62
N THR A 100 12.89 9.82 -12.50
CA THR A 100 13.31 9.11 -11.27
C THR A 100 14.78 8.74 -11.39
N ILE A 101 15.58 9.09 -10.37
CA ILE A 101 17.03 8.86 -10.34
C ILE A 101 17.44 8.24 -9.01
N ARG A 102 18.29 7.21 -9.06
CA ARG A 102 18.92 6.57 -7.89
C ARG A 102 20.20 5.86 -8.31
N GLY A 103 20.99 5.43 -7.33
CA GLY A 103 22.10 4.50 -7.55
C GLY A 103 23.46 5.16 -7.36
N GLU A 104 24.47 4.36 -7.03
CA GLU A 104 25.81 4.88 -6.72
C GLU A 104 26.56 5.33 -7.97
N LYS A 105 26.31 4.70 -9.12
CA LYS A 105 26.92 5.09 -10.39
C LYS A 105 26.32 6.41 -10.89
N GLU A 106 24.99 6.57 -10.78
CA GLU A 106 24.27 7.80 -11.08
C GLU A 106 24.70 8.96 -10.20
N ALA A 107 24.85 8.71 -8.89
CA ALA A 107 25.36 9.70 -7.94
C ALA A 107 26.71 10.28 -8.38
N ARG A 108 27.64 9.39 -8.78
CA ARG A 108 28.97 9.78 -9.27
C ARG A 108 28.90 10.57 -10.58
N LEU A 109 28.03 10.18 -11.50
CA LEU A 109 27.84 10.89 -12.76
C LEU A 109 27.24 12.29 -12.53
N ILE A 110 26.19 12.40 -11.71
CA ILE A 110 25.58 13.68 -11.34
C ILE A 110 26.60 14.63 -10.69
N GLN A 111 27.48 14.11 -9.82
CA GLN A 111 28.57 14.91 -9.23
C GLN A 111 29.55 15.48 -10.26
N SER A 112 29.66 14.85 -11.44
CA SER A 112 30.55 15.26 -12.52
C SER A 112 29.90 16.23 -13.52
N LEU A 113 28.57 16.40 -13.48
CA LEU A 113 27.87 17.36 -14.35
C LEU A 113 28.22 18.80 -13.95
N ASP A 114 28.37 19.67 -14.96
CA ASP A 114 28.70 21.08 -14.75
C ASP A 114 27.44 21.96 -14.66
N SER A 115 27.61 23.27 -14.46
CA SER A 115 26.51 24.23 -14.36
C SER A 115 25.70 24.39 -15.66
N ASN A 116 26.15 23.77 -16.76
CA ASN A 116 25.38 23.69 -18.00
C ASN A 116 24.24 22.65 -17.93
N ALA A 117 24.20 21.79 -16.93
CA ALA A 117 23.15 20.79 -16.76
C ALA A 117 22.05 21.27 -15.80
N THR A 118 20.80 21.03 -16.18
CA THR A 118 19.62 21.22 -15.33
C THR A 118 18.83 19.91 -15.25
N ILE A 119 18.49 19.47 -14.04
CA ILE A 119 17.84 18.19 -13.76
C ILE A 119 16.44 18.40 -13.19
N PHE A 120 15.41 17.93 -13.89
CA PHE A 120 14.07 17.86 -13.33
C PHE A 120 13.85 16.50 -12.67
N CYS A 121 13.51 16.54 -11.39
CA CYS A 121 13.15 15.38 -10.58
C CYS A 121 11.63 15.26 -10.61
N ARG A 122 11.09 14.07 -10.90
CA ARG A 122 9.63 13.89 -10.98
C ARG A 122 8.93 13.60 -9.66
N GLU A 123 9.71 13.43 -8.59
CA GLU A 123 9.24 13.15 -7.24
C GLU A 123 10.30 13.53 -6.18
N LYS A 124 9.87 13.62 -4.92
CA LYS A 124 10.65 14.18 -3.81
C LYS A 124 11.89 13.38 -3.42
N ILE A 125 11.84 12.05 -3.49
CA ILE A 125 12.95 11.17 -3.14
C ILE A 125 14.08 11.33 -4.15
N THR A 126 13.77 11.39 -5.46
CA THR A 126 14.76 11.75 -6.49
C THR A 126 15.30 13.16 -6.27
N TYR A 127 14.45 14.13 -5.92
CA TYR A 127 14.89 15.50 -5.62
C TYR A 127 15.93 15.53 -4.50
N GLU A 128 15.67 14.86 -3.36
CA GLU A 128 16.64 14.78 -2.26
C GLU A 128 17.92 14.04 -2.66
N PHE A 129 17.80 12.99 -3.48
CA PHE A 129 18.96 12.27 -4.02
C PHE A 129 19.83 13.17 -4.91
N VAL A 130 19.22 13.91 -5.84
CA VAL A 130 19.95 14.83 -6.73
C VAL A 130 20.52 16.00 -5.93
N LYS A 131 19.76 16.60 -5.01
CA LYS A 131 20.22 17.67 -4.12
C LYS A 131 21.48 17.30 -3.35
N LYS A 132 21.57 16.06 -2.86
CA LYS A 132 22.74 15.55 -2.14
C LYS A 132 23.98 15.38 -3.03
N ASN A 133 23.80 15.12 -4.31
CA ASN A 133 24.88 14.71 -5.22
C ASN A 133 25.26 15.77 -6.27
N ALA A 134 24.35 16.66 -6.66
CA ALA A 134 24.60 17.71 -7.63
C ALA A 134 25.48 18.79 -6.99
N LYS A 135 26.72 18.91 -7.47
CA LYS A 135 27.67 19.94 -7.00
C LYS A 135 27.54 21.27 -7.74
N LYS A 136 27.21 21.20 -9.04
CA LYS A 136 27.16 22.36 -9.94
C LYS A 136 25.88 22.43 -10.78
N ALA A 137 25.34 21.28 -11.18
CA ALA A 137 24.10 21.21 -11.95
C ALA A 137 22.93 21.80 -11.16
N GLU A 138 22.03 22.49 -11.87
CA GLU A 138 20.76 22.94 -11.30
C GLU A 138 19.80 21.77 -11.18
N TYR A 139 18.89 21.82 -10.21
CA TYR A 139 17.88 20.79 -10.02
C TYR A 139 16.57 21.37 -9.51
N TYR A 140 15.46 20.84 -10.02
CA TYR A 140 14.12 21.29 -9.68
C TYR A 140 13.18 20.08 -9.53
N LEU A 141 12.17 20.22 -8.67
CA LEU A 141 11.06 19.28 -8.59
C LEU A 141 9.93 19.73 -9.52
N TRP A 142 9.44 18.84 -10.37
CA TRP A 142 8.23 19.08 -11.19
C TRP A 142 7.55 17.77 -11.59
N SER A 143 6.29 17.82 -12.02
CA SER A 143 5.54 16.60 -12.37
C SER A 143 6.06 15.94 -13.65
N ASP A 144 5.77 14.65 -13.79
CA ASP A 144 6.11 13.83 -14.96
C ASP A 144 5.56 14.44 -16.28
N CYS A 145 6.31 14.31 -17.38
CA CYS A 145 5.90 14.83 -18.69
C CYS A 145 4.61 14.19 -19.22
N ALA A 146 4.23 13.00 -18.74
CA ALA A 146 2.96 12.36 -19.08
C ALA A 146 1.72 13.25 -18.81
N PHE A 147 1.80 14.19 -17.87
CA PHE A 147 0.69 15.10 -17.55
C PHE A 147 0.43 16.19 -18.61
N TYR A 148 1.30 16.35 -19.61
CA TYR A 148 1.09 17.30 -20.71
C TYR A 148 0.23 16.74 -21.86
N ASN A 149 -0.18 15.48 -21.81
CA ASN A 149 -1.12 14.94 -22.80
C ASN A 149 -2.51 15.56 -22.63
N ASP A 150 -3.14 15.97 -23.74
CA ASP A 150 -4.57 16.27 -23.77
C ASP A 150 -5.37 15.00 -24.06
N LEU A 151 -6.08 14.50 -23.04
CA LEU A 151 -6.88 13.28 -23.11
C LEU A 151 -8.38 13.55 -23.18
N ILE A 152 -8.81 14.79 -23.46
CA ILE A 152 -10.24 15.15 -23.41
C ILE A 152 -11.10 14.36 -24.39
N ASN A 153 -10.54 14.01 -25.56
CA ASN A 153 -11.22 13.25 -26.61
C ASN A 153 -11.41 11.75 -26.28
N TYR A 154 -10.93 11.35 -25.12
CA TYR A 154 -10.91 9.97 -24.64
C TYR A 154 -11.75 9.80 -23.37
N LEU A 155 -12.55 10.81 -22.98
CA LEU A 155 -13.39 10.72 -21.79
C LEU A 155 -14.67 9.94 -22.09
N GLU A 156 -14.66 8.65 -21.76
CA GLU A 156 -15.81 7.75 -21.87
C GLU A 156 -16.21 7.17 -20.51
N VAL A 157 -17.51 6.89 -20.33
CA VAL A 157 -18.00 6.09 -19.20
C VAL A 157 -17.77 4.63 -19.55
N GLY A 158 -16.83 4.00 -18.86
CA GLY A 158 -16.55 2.57 -19.00
C GLY A 158 -17.30 1.76 -17.94
N GLU A 159 -17.23 0.43 -18.04
CA GLU A 159 -17.84 -0.50 -17.08
C GLU A 159 -16.83 -1.58 -16.65
N GLY A 160 -16.96 -2.07 -15.42
CA GLY A 160 -16.12 -3.14 -14.90
C GLY A 160 -14.71 -2.70 -14.50
N ILE A 161 -13.84 -3.70 -14.32
CA ILE A 161 -12.51 -3.53 -13.71
C ILE A 161 -11.43 -3.97 -14.70
N LEU A 162 -10.40 -3.15 -14.88
CA LEU A 162 -9.14 -3.55 -15.52
C LEU A 162 -8.10 -3.85 -14.44
N ASN A 163 -7.66 -5.10 -14.35
CA ASN A 163 -6.48 -5.49 -13.59
C ASN A 163 -5.26 -5.40 -14.51
N SER A 164 -4.39 -4.42 -14.29
CA SER A 164 -3.17 -4.23 -15.07
C SER A 164 -1.94 -4.18 -14.18
N PHE A 165 -1.46 -5.36 -13.82
CA PHE A 165 -0.32 -5.54 -12.95
C PHE A 165 0.88 -6.08 -13.72
N ARG A 166 2.08 -5.69 -13.28
CA ARG A 166 3.37 -6.17 -13.78
C ARG A 166 3.46 -7.68 -13.69
N VAL A 167 3.93 -8.27 -14.78
CA VAL A 167 4.30 -9.70 -14.87
C VAL A 167 5.81 -9.95 -14.72
N ASP A 168 6.60 -8.87 -14.64
CA ASP A 168 8.06 -8.89 -14.58
C ASP A 168 8.60 -8.88 -13.14
N VAL A 169 9.93 -8.95 -13.00
CA VAL A 169 10.64 -8.98 -11.69
C VAL A 169 10.44 -7.72 -10.83
N GLU A 170 9.95 -6.63 -11.41
CA GLU A 170 9.60 -5.42 -10.63
C GLU A 170 8.23 -5.55 -9.92
N SER A 171 7.45 -6.59 -10.23
CA SER A 171 6.16 -6.87 -9.59
C SER A 171 6.33 -7.13 -8.09
N SER A 172 5.53 -6.43 -7.29
CA SER A 172 5.44 -6.66 -5.85
C SER A 172 4.41 -7.75 -5.49
N LYS A 173 3.61 -8.20 -6.46
CA LYS A 173 2.57 -9.21 -6.29
C LYS A 173 3.08 -10.62 -6.52
N LYS A 174 2.83 -11.51 -5.54
CA LYS A 174 3.07 -12.95 -5.68
C LYS A 174 1.98 -13.68 -6.47
N GLU A 175 0.74 -13.18 -6.42
CA GLU A 175 -0.40 -13.74 -7.17
C GLU A 175 -1.11 -12.62 -7.95
N LEU A 176 -1.25 -12.83 -9.25
CA LEU A 176 -1.96 -11.92 -10.14
C LEU A 176 -3.42 -12.37 -10.29
N PRO A 177 -4.38 -11.45 -10.44
CA PRO A 177 -5.76 -11.80 -10.81
C PRO A 177 -5.80 -12.65 -12.08
N ALA A 178 -6.74 -13.59 -12.17
CA ALA A 178 -6.86 -14.48 -13.34
C ALA A 178 -7.15 -13.72 -14.64
N ASP A 179 -7.75 -12.54 -14.54
CA ASP A 179 -8.08 -11.60 -15.61
C ASP A 179 -7.05 -10.47 -15.76
N ASN A 180 -5.81 -10.66 -15.26
CA ASN A 180 -4.77 -9.65 -15.37
C ASN A 180 -4.31 -9.44 -16.81
N GLU A 181 -4.23 -8.17 -17.22
CA GLU A 181 -3.72 -7.75 -18.52
C GLU A 181 -2.72 -6.60 -18.35
N ASP A 182 -1.42 -6.90 -18.50
CA ASP A 182 -0.37 -5.90 -18.45
C ASP A 182 -0.30 -5.10 -19.76
N ILE A 183 -1.17 -4.10 -19.89
CA ILE A 183 -1.29 -3.27 -21.09
C ILE A 183 -0.07 -2.38 -21.35
N SER A 184 0.86 -2.29 -20.39
CA SER A 184 2.13 -1.58 -20.59
C SER A 184 3.19 -2.44 -21.26
N TYR A 185 3.14 -3.76 -21.05
CA TYR A 185 4.18 -4.69 -21.51
C TYR A 185 4.25 -4.80 -23.05
N ASP A 186 3.09 -4.80 -23.72
CA ASP A 186 3.00 -4.96 -25.17
C ASP A 186 3.12 -3.61 -25.94
N GLY A 187 4.31 -3.00 -25.89
CA GLY A 187 4.61 -1.79 -26.66
C GLY A 187 6.06 -1.31 -26.53
N TRP A 188 6.36 -0.23 -27.28
CA TRP A 188 7.66 0.46 -27.26
C TRP A 188 7.47 1.93 -26.88
N CYS A 189 8.55 2.64 -26.56
CA CYS A 189 8.56 3.98 -25.96
C CYS A 189 8.03 5.16 -26.80
N MET A 190 7.62 4.91 -28.06
CA MET A 190 7.09 5.91 -29.01
C MET A 190 5.80 5.42 -29.71
N LYS A 191 5.18 4.34 -29.23
CA LYS A 191 3.97 3.76 -29.80
C LYS A 191 2.81 4.77 -29.71
N PRO A 192 1.96 4.93 -30.75
CA PRO A 192 0.79 5.79 -30.67
C PRO A 192 -0.14 5.43 -29.51
N LEU A 193 -0.73 6.41 -28.81
CA LEU A 193 -1.49 6.16 -27.57
C LEU A 193 -2.89 5.58 -27.77
N LYS A 194 -3.39 5.51 -29.02
CA LYS A 194 -4.79 5.14 -29.31
C LYS A 194 -5.19 3.80 -28.67
N ASP A 195 -4.36 2.77 -28.79
CA ASP A 195 -4.70 1.45 -28.27
C ASP A 195 -4.60 1.41 -26.73
N PHE A 196 -3.55 2.04 -26.17
CA PHE A 196 -3.36 2.16 -24.72
C PHE A 196 -4.53 2.86 -24.04
N LEU A 197 -4.91 4.03 -24.53
CA LEU A 197 -6.00 4.83 -23.98
C LEU A 197 -7.36 4.18 -24.27
N GLY A 198 -7.55 3.67 -25.49
CA GLY A 198 -8.77 2.98 -25.89
C GLY A 198 -9.03 1.70 -25.08
N LYS A 199 -7.99 1.08 -24.53
CA LYS A 199 -8.14 -0.04 -23.58
C LYS A 199 -8.60 0.44 -22.22
N ILE A 200 -7.96 1.46 -21.64
CA ILE A 200 -8.29 2.01 -20.32
C ILE A 200 -9.74 2.55 -20.29
N GLN A 201 -10.17 3.20 -21.38
CA GLN A 201 -11.49 3.83 -21.48
C GLN A 201 -12.68 2.91 -21.26
N LYS A 202 -12.54 1.64 -21.67
CA LYS A 202 -13.62 0.64 -21.58
C LYS A 202 -14.04 0.35 -20.14
N TYR A 203 -13.20 0.66 -19.16
CA TYR A 203 -13.38 0.30 -17.77
C TYR A 203 -13.74 1.50 -16.89
N GLU A 204 -14.44 1.21 -15.80
CA GLU A 204 -14.79 2.19 -14.76
C GLU A 204 -13.67 2.29 -13.70
N GLU A 205 -13.18 1.14 -13.27
CA GLU A 205 -12.15 1.00 -12.25
C GLU A 205 -10.88 0.36 -12.81
N ILE A 206 -9.73 0.94 -12.48
CA ILE A 206 -8.40 0.48 -12.90
C ILE A 206 -7.59 0.09 -11.66
N ARG A 207 -7.03 -1.11 -11.66
CA ARG A 207 -6.19 -1.64 -10.58
C ARG A 207 -4.81 -1.92 -11.16
N THR A 208 -3.78 -1.23 -10.71
CA THR A 208 -2.47 -1.30 -11.37
C THR A 208 -1.28 -0.97 -10.48
N ASP A 209 -0.12 -1.57 -10.75
CA ASP A 209 1.21 -1.19 -10.24
C ASP A 209 2.10 -0.58 -11.37
N ARG A 210 1.53 -0.30 -12.54
CA ARG A 210 2.18 0.41 -13.64
C ARG A 210 1.89 1.92 -13.49
N LEU A 211 2.95 2.70 -13.23
CA LEU A 211 2.85 4.14 -13.00
C LEU A 211 2.08 4.89 -14.10
N HIS A 212 2.41 4.66 -15.38
CA HIS A 212 1.78 5.39 -16.48
C HIS A 212 0.37 4.90 -16.80
N VAL A 213 0.00 3.67 -16.45
CA VAL A 213 -1.41 3.23 -16.47
C VAL A 213 -2.19 4.04 -15.44
N ALA A 214 -1.64 4.22 -14.23
CA ALA A 214 -2.28 5.02 -13.19
C ALA A 214 -2.40 6.51 -13.58
N ILE A 215 -1.35 7.11 -14.17
CA ILE A 215 -1.39 8.50 -14.64
C ILE A 215 -2.46 8.69 -15.72
N ALA A 216 -2.43 7.87 -16.79
CA ALA A 216 -3.44 7.95 -17.85
C ALA A 216 -4.85 7.77 -17.31
N SER A 217 -5.06 6.78 -16.44
CA SER A 217 -6.38 6.50 -15.84
C SER A 217 -6.88 7.65 -14.96
N ALA A 218 -5.99 8.29 -14.20
CA ALA A 218 -6.31 9.46 -13.39
C ALA A 218 -6.74 10.64 -14.26
N MET A 219 -6.00 10.90 -15.34
CA MET A 219 -6.31 11.96 -16.33
C MET A 219 -7.61 11.68 -17.09
N LEU A 220 -7.97 10.41 -17.30
CA LEU A 220 -9.24 9.97 -17.89
C LEU A 220 -10.41 9.95 -16.89
N GLY A 221 -10.20 10.37 -15.63
CA GLY A 221 -11.26 10.43 -14.63
C GLY A 221 -11.72 9.06 -14.09
N LYS A 222 -10.96 7.99 -14.33
CA LYS A 222 -11.31 6.63 -13.87
C LYS A 222 -11.07 6.47 -12.38
N ARG A 223 -11.78 5.55 -11.73
CA ARG A 223 -11.44 5.15 -10.36
C ARG A 223 -10.16 4.33 -10.39
N VAL A 224 -9.11 4.73 -9.66
CA VAL A 224 -7.81 4.07 -9.71
C VAL A 224 -7.44 3.52 -8.34
N LEU A 225 -7.21 2.22 -8.25
CA LEU A 225 -6.47 1.59 -7.15
C LEU A 225 -5.02 1.42 -7.61
N PHE A 226 -4.14 2.31 -7.14
CA PHE A 226 -2.75 2.37 -7.55
C PHE A 226 -1.85 1.71 -6.51
N TYR A 227 -1.12 0.68 -6.90
CA TYR A 227 -0.34 -0.15 -6.00
C TYR A 227 1.15 0.20 -6.05
N SER A 228 1.84 0.00 -4.94
CA SER A 228 3.31 0.10 -4.93
C SER A 228 3.94 -1.00 -5.78
N ASN A 229 5.09 -0.68 -6.35
CA ASN A 229 6.01 -1.64 -6.93
C ASN A 229 7.19 -1.88 -5.99
N SER A 230 8.05 -2.85 -6.31
CA SER A 230 9.27 -3.25 -5.56
C SER A 230 10.24 -2.13 -5.14
N TYR A 231 10.01 -0.90 -5.59
CA TYR A 231 10.77 0.30 -5.25
C TYR A 231 9.83 1.48 -4.94
N TYR A 232 10.32 2.54 -4.28
CA TYR A 232 9.46 3.67 -3.86
C TYR A 232 8.79 4.46 -5.00
N LYS A 233 9.15 4.22 -6.26
CA LYS A 233 8.78 5.02 -7.45
C LYS A 233 7.30 5.35 -7.50
N ASN A 234 6.43 4.33 -7.46
CA ASN A 234 4.98 4.54 -7.55
C ASN A 234 4.45 5.41 -6.40
N LYS A 235 4.91 5.12 -5.17
CA LYS A 235 4.52 5.87 -3.97
C LYS A 235 4.97 7.33 -4.05
N ALA A 236 6.22 7.57 -4.44
CA ALA A 236 6.80 8.90 -4.48
C ALA A 236 6.11 9.79 -5.53
N VAL A 237 5.82 9.26 -6.71
CA VAL A 237 5.06 9.98 -7.74
C VAL A 237 3.60 10.14 -7.32
N TYR A 238 3.00 9.16 -6.63
CA TYR A 238 1.66 9.32 -6.08
C TYR A 238 1.57 10.49 -5.11
N GLU A 239 2.45 10.52 -4.10
CA GLU A 239 2.45 11.54 -3.06
C GLU A 239 2.62 12.96 -3.61
N TYR A 240 3.39 13.10 -4.71
CA TYR A 240 3.65 14.40 -5.32
C TYR A 240 2.61 14.80 -6.37
N SER A 241 2.31 13.92 -7.34
CA SER A 241 1.53 14.29 -8.54
C SER A 241 0.12 13.71 -8.59
N LEU A 242 -0.13 12.53 -8.02
CA LEU A 242 -1.44 11.86 -8.16
C LEU A 242 -2.38 12.01 -6.96
N LYS A 243 -1.87 12.31 -5.76
CA LYS A 243 -2.68 12.45 -4.54
C LYS A 243 -3.75 13.55 -4.64
N LYS A 244 -3.56 14.52 -5.54
CA LYS A 244 -4.54 15.58 -5.83
C LYS A 244 -5.79 15.08 -6.56
N TYR A 245 -5.75 13.90 -7.17
CA TYR A 245 -6.90 13.29 -7.84
C TYR A 245 -7.68 12.42 -6.85
N PRO A 246 -8.88 12.83 -6.40
CA PRO A 246 -9.62 12.13 -5.34
C PRO A 246 -10.04 10.70 -5.72
N GLN A 247 -10.16 10.41 -7.01
CA GLN A 247 -10.49 9.09 -7.54
C GLN A 247 -9.29 8.13 -7.56
N VAL A 248 -8.07 8.60 -7.22
CA VAL A 248 -6.85 7.79 -7.15
C VAL A 248 -6.55 7.43 -5.70
N ILE A 249 -6.72 6.16 -5.37
CA ILE A 249 -6.43 5.60 -4.05
C ILE A 249 -5.12 4.83 -4.16
N PHE A 250 -4.11 5.26 -3.42
CA PHE A 250 -2.86 4.50 -3.31
C PHE A 250 -3.02 3.37 -2.30
N VAL A 251 -2.63 2.18 -2.72
CA VAL A 251 -2.66 0.96 -1.93
C VAL A 251 -1.22 0.56 -1.67
N TYR A 252 -0.81 0.59 -0.41
CA TYR A 252 0.60 0.40 -0.04
C TYR A 252 0.93 -1.09 -0.11
N GLU A 253 2.19 -1.48 -0.40
CA GLU A 253 2.62 -2.91 -0.49
C GLU A 253 2.28 -3.72 0.75
N ASN A 254 2.26 -3.02 1.87
CA ASN A 254 1.80 -3.55 3.12
C ASN A 254 0.38 -4.11 2.97
N ASP A 255 -0.53 -3.57 2.16
CA ASP A 255 -1.93 -4.00 2.01
C ASP A 255 -2.14 -5.39 1.39
N TYR A 256 -1.09 -6.03 0.83
CA TYR A 256 -1.17 -7.41 0.32
C TYR A 256 -0.84 -8.49 1.37
N ASN A 257 -0.05 -8.16 2.39
CA ASN A 257 0.24 -9.01 3.55
C ASN A 257 -0.28 -8.42 4.87
N LEU A 258 -0.98 -7.29 4.80
CA LEU A 258 -1.48 -6.61 5.96
C LEU A 258 -2.68 -7.34 6.48
N ILE A 259 -2.55 -7.67 7.75
CA ILE A 259 -3.63 -8.19 8.54
C ILE A 259 -4.82 -7.22 8.48
N SER A 260 -5.93 -7.67 7.93
CA SER A 260 -7.17 -6.91 7.77
C SER A 260 -8.28 -7.53 8.61
N TYR A 261 -9.29 -6.72 8.94
CA TYR A 261 -10.51 -7.20 9.55
C TYR A 261 -11.19 -8.26 8.68
N ASN A 262 -11.14 -8.14 7.35
CA ASN A 262 -11.74 -9.15 6.47
C ASN A 262 -11.05 -10.52 6.60
N GLN A 263 -9.72 -10.58 6.71
CA GLN A 263 -9.01 -11.83 6.95
C GLN A 263 -9.34 -12.41 8.34
N ILE A 264 -9.38 -11.58 9.39
CA ILE A 264 -9.77 -12.00 10.74
C ILE A 264 -11.20 -12.57 10.72
N ARG A 265 -12.12 -11.86 10.07
CA ARG A 265 -13.51 -12.27 9.91
C ARG A 265 -13.61 -13.62 9.19
N SER A 266 -12.86 -13.84 8.11
CA SER A 266 -12.86 -15.12 7.40
C SER A 266 -12.38 -16.25 8.31
N VAL A 267 -11.25 -16.08 9.01
CA VAL A 267 -10.73 -17.08 9.97
C VAL A 267 -11.76 -17.41 11.04
N PHE A 268 -12.44 -16.40 11.59
CA PHE A 268 -13.46 -16.62 12.61
C PHE A 268 -14.69 -17.37 12.08
N LEU A 269 -15.16 -17.01 10.89
CA LEU A 269 -16.31 -17.69 10.27
C LEU A 269 -15.97 -19.12 9.85
N GLU A 270 -14.78 -19.36 9.31
CA GLU A 270 -14.31 -20.71 8.94
C GLU A 270 -14.25 -21.63 10.16
N HIS A 271 -13.72 -21.15 11.29
CA HIS A 271 -13.65 -21.91 12.53
C HIS A 271 -15.05 -22.26 13.08
N LEU A 272 -16.00 -21.33 13.01
CA LEU A 272 -17.36 -21.54 13.53
C LEU A 272 -18.21 -22.45 12.63
N ASN A 273 -17.93 -22.46 11.31
CA ASN A 273 -18.72 -23.21 10.34
C ASN A 273 -18.14 -24.60 9.98
N SER A 274 -16.93 -24.97 10.41
CA SER A 274 -16.30 -26.24 10.05
C SER A 274 -15.49 -26.87 11.19
N GLU A 275 -15.48 -28.21 11.29
CA GLU A 275 -14.73 -28.96 12.32
C GLU A 275 -13.25 -29.22 11.99
N THR A 276 -12.69 -28.63 10.93
CA THR A 276 -11.30 -28.86 10.53
C THR A 276 -10.54 -27.57 10.29
N VAL A 277 -9.46 -27.37 11.06
CA VAL A 277 -8.44 -26.34 10.81
C VAL A 277 -7.20 -27.02 10.22
N LYS A 278 -6.67 -26.49 9.12
CA LYS A 278 -5.23 -26.46 8.81
C LYS A 278 -4.96 -25.58 7.60
N THR A 279 -4.45 -24.40 7.87
CA THR A 279 -3.31 -23.86 7.11
C THR A 279 -2.19 -23.66 8.13
N LYS A 280 -0.94 -23.85 7.68
CA LYS A 280 0.24 -23.52 8.48
C LYS A 280 0.90 -22.37 7.77
N ASP A 281 1.16 -21.33 8.56
CA ASP A 281 2.13 -20.24 8.38
C ASP A 281 1.44 -18.89 8.55
N ASN A 282 1.84 -18.15 9.60
CA ASN A 282 1.58 -16.74 9.94
C ASN A 282 0.58 -16.46 11.10
N VAL A 283 0.40 -15.17 11.43
CA VAL A 283 -0.42 -14.64 12.54
C VAL A 283 -1.89 -15.09 12.50
N LEU A 284 -2.42 -15.47 11.33
CA LEU A 284 -3.80 -15.96 11.17
C LEU A 284 -4.04 -17.27 11.93
N ASP A 285 -3.02 -18.12 12.05
CA ASP A 285 -3.09 -19.35 12.85
C ASP A 285 -3.32 -19.03 14.33
N LEU A 286 -2.72 -17.94 14.83
CA LEU A 286 -2.92 -17.47 16.20
C LEU A 286 -4.34 -16.94 16.40
N PHE A 287 -4.95 -16.33 15.38
CA PHE A 287 -6.35 -15.91 15.45
C PHE A 287 -7.30 -17.10 15.46
N SER A 288 -7.01 -18.13 14.68
CA SER A 288 -7.76 -19.40 14.70
C SER A 288 -7.66 -20.08 16.07
N GLU A 289 -6.46 -20.14 16.65
CA GLU A 289 -6.25 -20.65 18.01
C GLU A 289 -7.00 -19.80 19.06
N LEU A 290 -7.03 -18.48 18.89
CA LEU A 290 -7.72 -17.56 19.81
C LEU A 290 -9.23 -17.80 19.83
N ILE A 291 -9.86 -17.86 18.65
CA ILE A 291 -11.30 -18.14 18.59
C ILE A 291 -11.62 -19.55 19.10
N SER A 292 -10.75 -20.54 18.85
CA SER A 292 -10.91 -21.89 19.37
C SER A 292 -10.88 -21.93 20.90
N ILE A 293 -9.92 -21.25 21.54
CA ILE A 293 -9.84 -21.15 23.00
C ILE A 293 -11.07 -20.43 23.56
N ASN A 294 -11.50 -19.34 22.93
CA ASN A 294 -12.68 -18.59 23.35
C ASN A 294 -13.98 -19.39 23.19
N HIS A 295 -14.11 -20.18 22.13
CA HIS A 295 -15.25 -21.06 21.91
C HIS A 295 -15.28 -22.20 22.95
N LYS A 296 -14.12 -22.77 23.28
CA LYS A 296 -13.99 -23.75 24.36
C LYS A 296 -14.33 -23.17 25.74
N LEU A 297 -13.91 -21.92 26.01
CA LEU A 297 -14.28 -21.21 27.24
C LEU A 297 -15.79 -20.98 27.33
N TRP A 298 -16.43 -20.60 26.21
CA TRP A 298 -17.89 -20.46 26.12
C TRP A 298 -18.58 -21.77 26.52
N HIS A 299 -18.14 -22.90 25.94
CA HIS A 299 -18.71 -24.21 26.27
C HIS A 299 -18.53 -24.60 27.74
N PHE A 300 -17.35 -24.35 28.33
CA PHE A 300 -17.15 -24.59 29.76
C PHE A 300 -18.03 -23.71 30.66
N GLU A 301 -18.24 -22.45 30.28
CA GLU A 301 -19.15 -21.56 30.99
C GLU A 301 -20.60 -22.05 30.92
N ASP A 302 -21.04 -22.56 29.77
CA ASP A 302 -22.39 -23.15 29.62
C ASP A 302 -22.55 -24.43 30.45
N LEU A 303 -21.54 -25.33 30.44
CA LEU A 303 -21.53 -26.50 31.30
C LEU A 303 -21.59 -26.13 32.79
N ALA A 304 -20.84 -25.10 33.21
CA ALA A 304 -20.85 -24.64 34.60
C ALA A 304 -22.20 -24.04 35.04
N ARG A 305 -22.98 -23.49 34.09
CA ARG A 305 -24.31 -22.92 34.34
C ARG A 305 -25.44 -23.95 34.32
N ASN A 306 -25.16 -25.17 33.87
CA ASN A 306 -26.15 -26.24 33.87
C ASN A 306 -26.54 -26.61 35.30
N LEU A 307 -27.83 -26.43 35.62
CA LEU A 307 -28.45 -26.67 36.93
C LEU A 307 -28.35 -28.14 37.40
N GLU A 308 -28.10 -29.07 36.48
CA GLU A 308 -27.95 -30.50 36.79
C GLU A 308 -26.50 -30.89 37.17
N SER A 309 -25.55 -29.95 37.14
CA SER A 309 -24.15 -30.23 37.44
C SER A 309 -23.89 -30.45 38.93
N THR A 310 -23.08 -31.46 39.27
CA THR A 310 -22.63 -31.70 40.66
C THR A 310 -21.53 -30.73 41.09
N ASP A 311 -21.41 -30.42 42.39
CA ASP A 311 -20.34 -29.55 42.94
C ASP A 311 -18.93 -29.99 42.52
N LYS A 312 -18.68 -31.30 42.47
CA LYS A 312 -17.40 -31.86 42.03
C LYS A 312 -17.12 -31.53 40.57
N LEU A 313 -18.12 -31.69 39.71
CA LEU A 313 -18.03 -31.37 38.28
C LEU A 313 -17.83 -29.86 38.07
N VAL A 314 -18.57 -29.01 38.78
CA VAL A 314 -18.41 -27.54 38.72
C VAL A 314 -17.00 -27.13 39.12
N ARG A 315 -16.42 -27.74 40.16
CA ARG A 315 -15.03 -27.49 40.57
C ARG A 315 -14.02 -27.88 39.49
N GLU A 316 -14.23 -29.03 38.84
CA GLU A 316 -13.37 -29.48 37.73
C GLU A 316 -13.49 -28.55 36.51
N ILE A 317 -14.71 -28.10 36.17
CA ILE A 317 -14.95 -27.12 35.11
C ILE A 317 -14.26 -25.79 35.44
N LYS A 318 -14.34 -25.29 36.67
CA LYS A 318 -13.66 -24.05 37.07
C LYS A 318 -12.14 -24.12 36.92
N LYS A 319 -11.52 -25.25 37.27
CA LYS A 319 -10.08 -25.47 36.99
C LYS A 319 -9.77 -25.41 35.49
N ASN A 320 -10.63 -25.96 34.64
CA ASN A 320 -10.47 -25.90 33.20
C ASN A 320 -10.66 -24.49 32.63
N ILE A 321 -11.61 -23.71 33.18
CA ILE A 321 -11.82 -22.30 32.85
C ILE A 321 -10.55 -21.49 33.20
N ASP A 322 -10.00 -21.67 34.40
CA ASP A 322 -8.79 -20.95 34.83
C ASP A 322 -7.60 -21.25 33.91
N LYS A 323 -7.42 -22.54 33.55
CA LYS A 323 -6.38 -22.96 32.61
C LYS A 323 -6.57 -22.33 31.23
N SER A 324 -7.77 -22.41 30.67
CA SER A 324 -8.08 -21.83 29.35
C SER A 324 -7.94 -20.31 29.34
N ASN A 325 -8.36 -19.61 30.41
CA ASN A 325 -8.15 -18.17 30.57
C ASN A 325 -6.66 -17.81 30.62
N GLN A 326 -5.83 -18.64 31.23
CA GLN A 326 -4.39 -18.44 31.20
C GLN A 326 -3.85 -18.58 29.78
N SER A 327 -4.17 -19.67 29.08
CA SER A 327 -3.77 -19.89 27.69
C SER A 327 -4.22 -18.77 26.76
N ARG A 328 -5.46 -18.27 26.90
CA ARG A 328 -6.00 -17.12 26.17
C ARG A 328 -5.15 -15.86 26.37
N ASN A 329 -4.85 -15.51 27.63
CA ASN A 329 -4.05 -14.32 27.94
C ASN A 329 -2.62 -14.42 27.39
N ASP A 330 -2.04 -15.62 27.40
CA ASP A 330 -0.71 -15.84 26.85
C ASP A 330 -0.71 -15.74 25.32
N LEU A 331 -1.78 -16.23 24.68
CA LEU A 331 -1.97 -16.14 23.23
C LEU A 331 -2.22 -14.69 22.77
N ILE A 332 -3.02 -13.90 23.50
CA ILE A 332 -3.22 -12.46 23.21
C ILE A 332 -1.87 -11.74 23.15
N ARG A 333 -0.96 -12.02 24.11
CA ARG A 333 0.39 -11.43 24.09
C ARG A 333 1.20 -11.90 22.88
N LYS A 334 1.17 -13.20 22.58
CA LYS A 334 1.86 -13.76 21.41
C LYS A 334 1.39 -13.10 20.11
N ILE A 335 0.09 -12.84 19.99
CA ILE A 335 -0.48 -12.10 18.87
C ILE A 335 0.08 -10.68 18.83
N ASP A 336 0.04 -9.92 19.93
CA ASP A 336 0.56 -8.55 19.95
C ASP A 336 2.05 -8.48 19.56
N PHE A 337 2.87 -9.44 19.98
CA PHE A 337 4.28 -9.51 19.55
C PHE A 337 4.41 -9.67 18.04
N ASN A 338 3.59 -10.50 17.40
CA ASN A 338 3.58 -10.64 15.94
C ASN A 338 3.05 -9.37 15.26
N LEU A 339 2.11 -8.67 15.89
CA LEU A 339 1.54 -7.43 15.37
C LEU A 339 2.52 -6.24 15.44
N ILE A 340 3.55 -6.27 16.28
CA ILE A 340 4.58 -5.22 16.30
C ILE A 340 5.21 -5.08 14.92
N ASP A 341 5.71 -6.19 14.37
CA ASP A 341 6.39 -6.21 13.08
C ASP A 341 5.41 -5.99 11.93
N LEU A 342 4.26 -6.69 11.96
CA LEU A 342 3.24 -6.60 10.90
C LEU A 342 2.60 -5.22 10.77
N LEU A 343 2.51 -4.46 11.85
CA LEU A 343 1.97 -3.11 11.85
C LEU A 343 3.06 -2.03 11.87
N ASN A 344 4.34 -2.42 11.83
CA ASN A 344 5.48 -1.50 11.93
C ASN A 344 5.37 -0.58 13.17
N ASN A 345 4.95 -1.14 14.30
CA ASN A 345 4.76 -0.41 15.56
C ASN A 345 6.14 -0.07 16.15
N LYS A 346 6.62 1.14 15.88
CA LYS A 346 7.91 1.63 16.35
C LYS A 346 7.85 2.10 17.81
N GLU A 347 9.00 2.14 18.46
CA GLU A 347 9.10 2.80 19.77
C GLU A 347 8.88 4.30 19.64
N SER A 348 8.00 4.83 20.49
CA SER A 348 7.74 6.26 20.64
C SER A 348 7.94 6.69 22.09
N LYS A 349 8.48 7.89 22.30
CA LYS A 349 8.58 8.53 23.63
C LYS A 349 7.40 9.46 23.94
N ASP A 350 6.52 9.65 22.98
CA ASP A 350 5.38 10.56 23.07
C ASP A 350 4.15 9.82 23.62
N ILE A 351 3.86 10.02 24.90
CA ILE A 351 2.82 9.30 25.63
C ILE A 351 1.41 9.56 25.07
N GLU A 352 1.17 10.74 24.50
CA GLU A 352 -0.14 11.13 23.96
C GLU A 352 -0.54 10.32 22.73
N LYS A 353 0.42 9.66 22.09
CA LYS A 353 0.18 8.80 20.92
C LYS A 353 -0.07 7.34 21.30
N PHE A 354 0.01 6.98 22.57
CA PHE A 354 -0.24 5.60 23.00
C PHE A 354 -1.72 5.32 23.23
N ILE A 355 -2.18 4.18 22.72
CA ILE A 355 -3.51 3.65 23.04
C ILE A 355 -3.46 2.82 24.33
N SER A 356 -4.57 2.79 25.06
CA SER A 356 -4.70 2.07 26.33
C SER A 356 -4.84 0.55 26.17
N GLU A 357 -5.48 0.09 25.10
CA GLU A 357 -5.66 -1.33 24.78
C GLU A 357 -4.89 -1.71 23.52
N SER A 358 -4.21 -2.85 23.54
CA SER A 358 -3.48 -3.35 22.38
C SER A 358 -4.43 -3.92 21.30
N PRO A 359 -3.99 -4.01 20.04
CA PRO A 359 -4.84 -4.55 18.99
C PRO A 359 -5.25 -6.01 19.21
N ALA A 360 -4.43 -6.86 19.83
CA ALA A 360 -4.82 -8.25 20.13
C ALA A 360 -5.99 -8.34 21.13
N VAL A 361 -6.08 -7.43 22.11
CA VAL A 361 -7.23 -7.36 23.03
C VAL A 361 -8.51 -7.01 22.27
N PHE A 362 -8.41 -6.16 21.26
CA PHE A 362 -9.53 -5.79 20.42
C PHE A 362 -10.01 -6.97 19.54
N ILE A 363 -9.06 -7.73 18.97
CA ILE A 363 -9.33 -8.94 18.18
C ILE A 363 -9.98 -10.03 19.05
N ASP A 364 -9.50 -10.19 20.28
CA ASP A 364 -10.08 -11.11 21.27
C ASP A 364 -11.54 -10.76 21.58
N ARG A 365 -11.84 -9.48 21.83
CA ARG A 365 -13.23 -9.01 22.00
C ARG A 365 -14.10 -9.33 20.79
N LEU A 366 -13.59 -9.08 19.58
CA LEU A 366 -14.27 -9.42 18.34
C LEU A 366 -14.56 -10.92 18.24
N SER A 367 -13.61 -11.80 18.58
CA SER A 367 -13.83 -13.25 18.52
C SER A 367 -15.00 -13.71 19.41
N ILE A 368 -15.15 -13.13 20.60
CA ILE A 368 -16.29 -13.40 21.50
C ILE A 368 -17.60 -12.92 20.88
N MET A 369 -17.60 -11.79 20.17
CA MET A 369 -18.79 -11.29 19.48
C MET A 369 -19.20 -12.22 18.33
N PHE A 370 -18.25 -12.77 17.58
CA PHE A 370 -18.52 -13.76 16.53
C PHE A 370 -19.11 -15.06 17.11
N ILE A 371 -18.57 -15.56 18.23
CA ILE A 371 -19.15 -16.72 18.93
C ILE A 371 -20.57 -16.42 19.39
N ARG A 372 -20.82 -15.25 20.01
CA ARG A 372 -22.17 -14.83 20.40
C ARG A 372 -23.14 -14.77 19.24
N LYS A 373 -22.69 -14.22 18.11
CA LYS A 373 -23.50 -14.15 16.89
C LYS A 373 -23.90 -15.56 16.44
N PHE A 374 -22.93 -16.46 16.31
CA PHE A 374 -23.16 -17.85 15.92
C PHE A 374 -24.15 -18.56 16.84
N GLU A 375 -24.00 -18.38 18.16
CA GLU A 375 -24.92 -18.97 19.14
C GLU A 375 -26.34 -18.40 19.05
N ILE A 376 -26.47 -17.09 18.83
CA ILE A 376 -27.78 -16.46 18.60
C ILE A 376 -28.42 -16.98 17.31
N GLU A 377 -27.66 -17.11 16.22
CA GLU A 377 -28.16 -17.66 14.95
C GLU A 377 -28.67 -19.10 15.11
N ARG A 378 -27.92 -19.93 15.84
CA ARG A 378 -28.35 -21.30 16.19
C ARG A 378 -29.63 -21.30 17.02
N LEU A 379 -29.72 -20.44 18.04
CA LEU A 379 -30.90 -20.34 18.89
C LEU A 379 -32.14 -19.89 18.10
N VAL A 380 -32.02 -18.85 17.26
CA VAL A 380 -33.11 -18.36 16.38
C VAL A 380 -33.65 -19.49 15.51
N PHE A 381 -32.78 -20.36 14.99
CA PHE A 381 -33.21 -21.53 14.23
C PHE A 381 -33.99 -22.54 15.09
N CYS A 382 -33.54 -22.80 16.33
CA CYS A 382 -34.19 -23.76 17.24
C CYS A 382 -35.52 -23.27 17.82
N ILE A 383 -35.71 -21.96 18.00
CA ILE A 383 -36.93 -21.37 18.60
C ILE A 383 -37.89 -20.79 17.56
N ASN A 384 -37.78 -21.23 16.30
CA ASN A 384 -38.56 -20.69 15.19
C ASN A 384 -40.09 -20.89 15.32
N ASP A 385 -40.51 -21.78 16.21
CA ASP A 385 -41.90 -22.06 16.56
C ASP A 385 -42.47 -21.07 17.60
N ASN A 386 -41.62 -20.33 18.32
CA ASN A 386 -42.01 -19.34 19.32
C ASN A 386 -41.78 -17.91 18.82
N GLN A 387 -42.77 -17.34 18.14
CA GLN A 387 -42.68 -16.03 17.49
C GLN A 387 -42.15 -14.90 18.40
N ASN A 388 -42.68 -14.78 19.61
CA ASN A 388 -42.29 -13.71 20.54
C ASN A 388 -40.82 -13.84 20.95
N LEU A 389 -40.38 -15.06 21.27
CA LEU A 389 -38.99 -15.31 21.64
C LEU A 389 -38.06 -15.16 20.43
N ASN A 390 -38.50 -15.60 19.26
CA ASN A 390 -37.77 -15.46 18.00
C ASN A 390 -37.50 -13.99 17.67
N ASP A 391 -38.53 -13.13 17.74
CA ASP A 391 -38.42 -11.69 17.48
C ASP A 391 -37.40 -11.01 18.42
N ILE A 392 -37.38 -11.39 19.71
CA ILE A 392 -36.39 -10.88 20.68
C ILE A 392 -34.95 -11.26 20.27
N TYR A 393 -34.74 -12.50 19.82
CA TYR A 393 -33.40 -12.95 19.44
C TYR A 393 -32.96 -12.40 18.07
N ILE A 394 -33.88 -12.16 17.15
CA ILE A 394 -33.60 -11.42 15.91
C ILE A 394 -33.13 -10.00 16.23
N GLN A 395 -33.79 -9.28 17.15
CA GLN A 395 -33.33 -7.95 17.57
C GLN A 395 -31.92 -7.99 18.19
N LYS A 396 -31.61 -9.02 18.98
CA LYS A 396 -30.25 -9.22 19.52
C LYS A 396 -29.23 -9.50 18.40
N LEU A 397 -29.64 -10.25 17.36
CA LEU A 397 -28.82 -10.53 16.19
C LEU A 397 -28.50 -9.24 15.41
N ASP A 398 -29.47 -8.34 15.26
CA ASP A 398 -29.26 -7.04 14.62
C ASP A 398 -28.26 -6.18 15.40
N VAL A 399 -28.41 -6.13 16.73
CA VAL A 399 -27.48 -5.41 17.62
C VAL A 399 -26.06 -5.97 17.50
N ILE A 400 -25.88 -7.29 17.59
CA ILE A 400 -24.53 -7.88 17.52
C ILE A 400 -23.90 -7.69 16.14
N ASN A 401 -24.68 -7.79 15.05
CA ASN A 401 -24.21 -7.51 13.70
C ASN A 401 -23.74 -6.06 13.53
N SER A 402 -24.52 -5.10 14.05
CA SER A 402 -24.16 -3.68 14.04
C SER A 402 -22.86 -3.43 14.81
N GLN A 403 -22.72 -4.02 16.01
CA GLN A 403 -21.51 -3.89 16.81
C GLN A 403 -20.29 -4.54 16.14
N ILE A 404 -20.43 -5.73 15.54
CA ILE A 404 -19.35 -6.40 14.79
C ILE A 404 -18.88 -5.52 13.63
N ASN A 405 -19.82 -4.97 12.85
CA ASN A 405 -19.51 -4.07 11.73
C ASN A 405 -18.76 -2.81 12.19
N PHE A 406 -19.24 -2.17 13.26
CA PHE A 406 -18.57 -0.99 13.82
C PHE A 406 -17.15 -1.31 14.30
N ASN A 407 -17.00 -2.37 15.10
CA ASN A 407 -15.69 -2.75 15.66
C ASN A 407 -14.71 -3.21 14.57
N GLY A 408 -15.19 -3.86 13.51
CA GLY A 408 -14.38 -4.20 12.35
C GLY A 408 -13.82 -2.97 11.63
N LYS A 409 -14.67 -1.98 11.35
CA LYS A 409 -14.23 -0.70 10.75
C LYS A 409 -13.28 0.07 11.67
N PHE A 410 -13.53 0.07 12.97
CA PHE A 410 -12.64 0.67 13.94
C PHE A 410 -11.27 -0.01 13.97
N LEU A 411 -11.23 -1.34 13.94
CA LEU A 411 -9.99 -2.12 13.92
C LEU A 411 -9.14 -1.80 12.68
N GLU A 412 -9.76 -1.67 11.50
CA GLU A 412 -9.07 -1.22 10.29
C GLU A 412 -8.46 0.18 10.45
N SER A 413 -9.25 1.12 11.01
CA SER A 413 -8.75 2.46 11.31
C SER A 413 -7.57 2.43 12.29
N LEU A 414 -7.66 1.58 13.32
CA LEU A 414 -6.61 1.40 14.32
C LEU A 414 -5.32 0.89 13.68
N PHE A 415 -5.38 -0.17 12.89
CA PHE A 415 -4.23 -0.72 12.18
C PHE A 415 -3.57 0.31 11.27
N ASN A 416 -4.36 1.07 10.50
CA ASN A 416 -3.84 2.10 9.62
C ASN A 416 -3.13 3.22 10.38
N LYS A 417 -3.70 3.69 11.49
CA LYS A 417 -3.07 4.71 12.33
C LYS A 417 -1.75 4.24 12.95
N ILE A 418 -1.64 2.96 13.33
CA ILE A 418 -0.41 2.35 13.84
C ILE A 418 0.65 2.29 12.74
N ARG A 419 0.29 1.78 11.55
CA ARG A 419 1.19 1.66 10.38
C ARG A 419 1.74 3.00 9.92
N LEU A 420 0.92 4.05 9.99
CA LEU A 420 1.32 5.43 9.68
C LEU A 420 2.18 6.08 10.77
N GLY A 421 2.39 5.40 11.91
CA GLY A 421 3.13 5.95 13.06
C GLY A 421 2.43 7.12 13.75
N THR A 422 1.11 7.23 13.59
CA THR A 422 0.30 8.29 14.22
C THR A 422 -0.10 7.94 15.66
N ILE A 423 -0.26 6.65 15.93
CA ILE A 423 -0.51 6.09 17.27
C ILE A 423 0.35 4.84 17.46
N PHE A 424 0.55 4.45 18.71
CA PHE A 424 1.37 3.31 19.10
C PHE A 424 0.68 2.50 20.18
N PHE A 425 1.04 1.22 20.31
CA PHE A 425 0.60 0.38 21.44
C PHE A 425 1.80 -0.20 22.18
N LYS A 426 1.55 -0.59 23.44
CA LYS A 426 2.55 -1.21 24.32
C LYS A 426 2.03 -2.52 24.86
N ILE A 427 2.92 -3.52 24.89
CA ILE A 427 2.63 -4.82 25.50
C ILE A 427 2.98 -4.75 26.99
N PHE A 428 2.01 -5.09 27.83
CA PHE A 428 2.20 -5.16 29.28
C PHE A 428 2.22 -6.61 29.75
N ASN A 429 3.09 -6.91 30.72
CA ASN A 429 3.14 -8.22 31.35
C ASN A 429 2.03 -8.32 32.42
N PRO A 430 1.22 -9.38 32.43
CA PRO A 430 0.22 -9.57 33.46
C PRO A 430 0.89 -9.82 34.81
N VAL A 431 0.40 -9.13 35.84
CA VAL A 431 0.85 -9.30 37.23
C VAL A 431 -0.13 -10.24 37.94
N LYS A 432 -0.06 -11.54 37.66
CA LYS A 432 -0.86 -12.55 38.37
C LYS A 432 -0.08 -13.07 39.57
N ILE A 433 -0.67 -12.95 40.76
CA ILE A 433 -0.06 -13.41 42.02
C ILE A 433 -0.60 -14.76 42.47
N TYR A 434 -1.87 -15.06 42.22
CA TYR A 434 -2.58 -16.23 42.77
C TYR A 434 -2.15 -17.59 42.17
N ASN A 435 -1.43 -17.59 41.05
CA ASN A 435 -0.87 -18.81 40.43
C ASN A 435 0.53 -19.16 40.97
N ASP A 436 1.12 -18.33 41.84
CA ASP A 436 2.41 -18.62 42.44
C ASP A 436 2.25 -19.57 43.65
N HIS A 437 2.62 -20.83 43.46
CA HIS A 437 2.58 -21.86 44.52
C HIS A 437 3.35 -21.45 45.78
N ARG A 438 4.37 -20.59 45.67
CA ARG A 438 5.16 -20.11 46.82
C ARG A 438 4.33 -19.23 47.76
N ILE A 439 3.32 -18.53 47.25
CA ILE A 439 2.50 -17.61 48.05
C ILE A 439 1.16 -18.21 48.51
N GLN A 440 0.77 -19.38 48.01
CA GLN A 440 -0.51 -20.03 48.35
C GLN A 440 -0.72 -20.22 49.86
N LYS A 441 0.34 -20.54 50.61
CA LYS A 441 0.29 -20.69 52.08
C LYS A 441 -0.06 -19.40 52.84
N TYR A 442 0.10 -18.23 52.21
CA TYR A 442 -0.22 -16.94 52.80
C TYR A 442 -1.63 -16.47 52.44
N ILE A 443 -2.15 -16.86 51.27
CA ILE A 443 -3.50 -16.51 50.81
C ILE A 443 -4.58 -17.18 51.67
N ALA A 444 -4.34 -18.41 52.14
CA ALA A 444 -5.31 -19.17 52.93
C ALA A 444 -5.43 -18.77 54.42
N LYS A 445 -4.73 -17.71 54.86
CA LYS A 445 -4.71 -17.23 56.26
C LYS A 445 -5.51 -15.95 56.51
N THR A 446 -6.11 -15.39 55.47
CA THR A 446 -7.13 -14.33 55.51
C THR A 446 -8.48 -14.94 55.18
#